data_AF-A0A8C5UDE3-F1
#
_entry.id   AF-A0A8C5UDE3-F1
#
_cell.length_a   1.000
_cell.length_b   1.000
_cell.length_c   1.000
_cell.angle_alpha   90.00
_cell.angle_beta   90.00
_cell.angle_gamma   90.00
#
_symmetry.space_group_name_H-M   'P 1'
#
loop_
_entity.id
_entity.type
_entity.pdbx_description
1 polymer ?
#
loop_
_entity_poly.entity_id
_entity_poly.type
_entity_poly.pdbx_seq_one_letter_code
_entity_poly.pdbx_strand_id
1 'polypeptide(L)'
;MVHAVSDPSLSSSRVSEPDPNHTLEERVVHWYFKQLDKNSSGDIGKKEIKPFKRFLRKKSKPKKCVKKFVEYCDVNNDKSLSVQELMGCLGVTKEEGKAETKK
;
A
#
# COMPACT_ATOMS: atom_id res chain seq x y z
N MET A 1 -33.48 -26.20 20.57
CA MET A 1 -33.14 -24.88 20.00
C MET A 1 -32.02 -24.30 20.86
N VAL A 2 -30.79 -24.33 20.37
CA VAL A 2 -29.65 -23.74 21.07
C VAL A 2 -29.48 -22.31 20.55
N HIS A 3 -29.70 -21.32 21.41
CA HIS A 3 -29.31 -19.94 21.10
C HIS A 3 -27.87 -19.76 21.57
N ALA A 4 -26.93 -19.81 20.63
CA ALA A 4 -25.56 -19.39 20.91
C ALA A 4 -25.54 -17.86 20.99
N VAL A 5 -25.53 -17.33 22.20
CA VAL A 5 -25.21 -15.93 22.46
C VAL A 5 -23.74 -15.72 22.13
N SER A 6 -23.46 -14.93 21.08
CA SER A 6 -22.10 -14.47 20.79
C SER A 6 -22.00 -13.02 21.26
N ASP A 7 -21.32 -12.82 22.39
CA ASP A 7 -21.03 -11.51 22.97
C ASP A 7 -20.23 -10.62 21.99
N PRO A 8 -20.65 -9.38 21.71
CA PRO A 8 -20.00 -8.49 20.76
C PRO A 8 -18.93 -7.59 21.42
N SER A 9 -18.11 -8.10 22.34
CA SER A 9 -17.14 -7.28 23.08
C SER A 9 -15.67 -7.75 22.94
N LEU A 10 -15.18 -7.82 21.71
CA LEU A 10 -13.73 -7.78 21.45
C LEU A 10 -13.44 -7.00 20.15
N SER A 11 -13.60 -5.68 20.23
CA SER A 11 -13.20 -4.72 19.21
C SER A 11 -11.72 -4.35 19.36
N SER A 12 -10.84 -5.34 19.46
CA SER A 12 -9.39 -5.12 19.41
C SER A 12 -8.85 -5.81 18.17
N SER A 13 -8.63 -5.02 17.12
CA SER A 13 -7.87 -5.38 15.92
C SER A 13 -8.38 -6.60 15.14
N ARG A 14 -9.61 -6.55 14.62
CA ARG A 14 -9.92 -7.38 13.43
C ARG A 14 -9.10 -6.83 12.27
N VAL A 15 -7.99 -7.48 11.97
CA VAL A 15 -7.37 -7.35 10.65
C VAL A 15 -8.48 -7.58 9.63
N SER A 16 -8.77 -6.59 8.79
CA SER A 16 -9.78 -6.78 7.75
C SER A 16 -9.32 -7.98 6.92
N GLU A 17 -10.18 -8.99 6.82
CA GLU A 17 -9.89 -10.21 6.08
C GLU A 17 -9.44 -9.79 4.67
N PRO A 18 -8.24 -10.21 4.21
CA PRO A 18 -7.80 -9.84 2.88
C PRO A 18 -8.73 -10.48 1.85
N ASP A 19 -9.08 -9.73 0.81
CA ASP A 19 -9.91 -10.24 -0.29
C ASP A 19 -9.31 -11.53 -0.86
N PRO A 20 -10.05 -12.65 -0.89
CA PRO A 20 -9.53 -13.93 -1.39
C PRO A 20 -9.14 -13.88 -2.88
N ASN A 21 -9.57 -12.86 -3.62
CA ASN A 21 -9.19 -12.63 -5.02
C ASN A 21 -7.86 -11.89 -5.18
N HIS A 22 -7.19 -11.52 -4.09
CA HIS A 22 -5.89 -10.87 -4.13
C HIS A 22 -4.73 -11.88 -4.17
N THR A 23 -3.73 -11.62 -5.02
CA THR A 23 -2.46 -12.38 -5.00
C THR A 23 -1.74 -12.19 -3.66
N LEU A 24 -0.71 -13.01 -3.40
CA LEU A 24 0.09 -12.85 -2.19
C LEU A 24 0.72 -11.45 -2.13
N GLU A 25 1.23 -10.98 -3.26
CA GLU A 25 1.87 -9.68 -3.42
C GLU A 25 0.88 -8.55 -3.14
N GLU A 26 -0.33 -8.63 -3.71
CA GLU A 26 -1.39 -7.66 -3.47
C GLU A 26 -1.75 -7.60 -1.98
N ARG A 27 -1.93 -8.75 -1.32
CA ARG A 27 -2.22 -8.82 0.12
C ARG A 27 -1.10 -8.23 0.97
N VAL A 28 0.16 -8.48 0.63
CA VAL A 28 1.32 -7.92 1.35
C VAL A 28 1.38 -6.41 1.19
N VAL A 29 1.13 -5.88 -0.01
CA VAL A 29 1.10 -4.42 -0.23
C VAL A 29 -0.03 -3.78 0.57
N HIS A 30 -1.25 -4.33 0.54
CA HIS A 30 -2.37 -3.82 1.33
C HIS A 30 -2.09 -3.82 2.84
N TRP A 31 -1.55 -4.94 3.36
CA TRP A 31 -1.16 -5.04 4.78
C TRP A 31 -0.10 -4.00 5.15
N TYR A 32 0.89 -3.81 4.28
CA TYR A 32 1.97 -2.87 4.56
C TYR A 32 1.52 -1.41 4.40
N PHE A 33 0.65 -1.12 3.44
CA PHE A 33 0.01 0.17 3.26
C PHE A 33 -0.71 0.62 4.54
N LYS A 34 -1.53 -0.26 5.13
CA LYS A 34 -2.23 0.00 6.41
C LYS A 34 -1.30 0.29 7.59
N GLN A 35 -0.05 -0.18 7.56
CA GLN A 35 0.94 0.17 8.60
C GLN A 35 1.61 1.52 8.35
N LEU A 36 1.67 1.96 7.09
CA LEU A 36 2.25 3.24 6.70
C LEU A 36 1.24 4.38 6.89
N ASP A 37 -0.01 4.19 6.45
CA ASP A 37 -1.14 5.11 6.61
C ASP A 37 -1.63 5.09 8.07
N LYS A 38 -0.99 5.91 8.91
CA LYS A 38 -1.25 5.96 10.36
C LYS A 38 -2.43 6.86 10.69
N ASN A 39 -2.65 7.89 9.87
CA ASN A 39 -3.76 8.82 10.01
C ASN A 39 -5.06 8.32 9.35
N SER A 40 -5.03 7.15 8.68
CA SER A 40 -6.18 6.55 8.01
C SER A 40 -6.77 7.45 6.92
N SER A 41 -5.92 8.21 6.22
CA SER A 41 -6.36 9.12 5.16
C SER A 41 -6.57 8.42 3.81
N GLY A 42 -6.13 7.17 3.67
CA GLY A 42 -6.22 6.40 2.43
C GLY A 42 -5.06 6.66 1.45
N ASP A 43 -4.06 7.40 1.89
CA ASP A 43 -2.87 7.79 1.12
C ASP A 43 -1.63 7.88 2.03
N ILE A 44 -0.45 7.55 1.49
CA ILE A 44 0.81 7.64 2.26
C ILE A 44 1.39 9.04 2.10
N GLY A 45 1.19 9.87 3.12
CA GLY A 45 1.68 11.24 3.12
C GLY A 45 3.20 11.36 3.29
N LYS A 46 3.72 12.60 3.12
CA LYS A 46 5.15 12.93 3.28
C LYS A 46 5.77 12.51 4.62
N LYS A 47 4.98 12.49 5.70
CA LYS A 47 5.45 12.09 7.03
C LYS A 47 5.55 10.57 7.18
N GLU A 48 4.69 9.84 6.48
CA GLU A 48 4.51 8.39 6.57
C GLU A 48 5.39 7.60 5.59
N ILE A 49 5.78 8.23 4.48
CA ILE A 49 6.65 7.59 3.49
C ILE A 49 8.11 7.40 3.98
N LYS A 50 8.52 8.12 5.02
CA LYS A 50 9.90 8.08 5.56
C LYS A 50 10.38 6.67 5.92
N PRO A 51 9.66 5.87 6.74
CA PRO A 51 10.03 4.49 7.03
C PRO A 51 10.13 3.62 5.77
N PHE A 52 9.22 3.81 4.82
CA PHE A 52 9.25 3.05 3.57
C PHE A 52 10.48 3.37 2.71
N LYS A 53 10.81 4.65 2.50
CA LYS A 53 12.04 5.06 1.79
C LYS A 53 13.30 4.54 2.51
N ARG A 54 13.30 4.46 3.84
CA ARG A 54 14.42 3.86 4.60
C ARG A 54 14.56 2.37 4.31
N PHE A 55 13.45 1.64 4.29
CA PHE A 55 13.42 0.22 3.93
C PHE A 55 13.94 0.00 2.50
N LEU A 56 13.41 0.72 1.51
CA LEU A 56 13.85 0.64 0.13
C LEU A 56 15.33 1.01 -0.04
N ARG A 57 15.85 2.00 0.69
CA ARG A 57 17.30 2.34 0.65
C ARG A 57 18.19 1.21 1.18
N LYS A 58 17.68 0.34 2.04
CA LYS A 58 18.41 -0.82 2.59
C LYS A 58 18.34 -2.01 1.65
N LYS A 59 17.21 -2.21 0.97
CA LYS A 59 16.92 -3.40 0.14
C LYS A 59 17.17 -3.20 -1.35
N SER A 60 17.06 -1.98 -1.85
CA SER A 60 17.10 -1.65 -3.27
C SER A 60 18.24 -0.66 -3.57
N LYS A 61 19.05 -0.99 -4.58
CA LYS A 61 20.08 -0.11 -5.15
C LYS A 61 19.73 0.17 -6.62
N PRO A 62 20.01 1.38 -7.14
CA PRO A 62 20.75 2.48 -6.51
C PRO A 62 19.90 3.40 -5.62
N LYS A 63 20.51 3.99 -4.59
CA LYS A 63 19.82 4.90 -3.63
C LYS A 63 19.20 6.15 -4.27
N LYS A 64 19.70 6.56 -5.45
CA LYS A 64 19.20 7.72 -6.20
C LYS A 64 17.76 7.49 -6.69
N CYS A 65 17.43 6.30 -7.18
CA CYS A 65 16.08 5.94 -7.61
C CYS A 65 15.10 6.00 -6.43
N VAL A 66 15.49 5.46 -5.26
CA VAL A 66 14.65 5.48 -4.06
C VAL A 66 14.34 6.91 -3.59
N LYS A 67 15.26 7.87 -3.76
CA LYS A 67 15.00 9.28 -3.43
C LYS A 67 13.83 9.83 -4.24
N LYS A 68 13.80 9.49 -5.52
CA LYS A 68 12.82 9.89 -6.53
C LYS A 68 11.57 8.99 -6.57
N PHE A 69 11.50 7.95 -5.74
CA PHE A 69 10.39 6.97 -5.77
C PHE A 69 9.01 7.63 -5.81
N VAL A 70 8.67 8.46 -4.82
CA VAL A 70 7.35 9.13 -4.77
C VAL A 70 7.12 10.01 -6.01
N GLU A 71 8.14 10.74 -6.47
CA GLU A 71 8.02 11.62 -7.63
C GLU A 71 7.71 10.85 -8.93
N TYR A 72 8.09 9.57 -9.01
CA TYR A 72 7.73 8.72 -10.15
C TYR A 72 6.40 7.99 -9.98
N CYS A 73 6.02 7.69 -8.73
CA CYS A 73 4.85 6.87 -8.42
C CYS A 73 3.57 7.67 -8.24
N ASP A 74 3.70 8.95 -7.88
CA ASP A 74 2.62 9.91 -7.72
C ASP A 74 2.15 10.38 -9.10
N VAL A 75 1.23 9.62 -9.69
CA VAL A 75 0.76 9.84 -11.08
C VAL A 75 -0.20 11.03 -11.11
N ASN A 76 -1.04 11.17 -10.09
CA ASN A 76 -2.01 12.25 -9.97
C ASN A 76 -1.40 13.57 -9.43
N ASN A 77 -0.13 13.55 -9.00
CA ASN A 77 0.65 14.68 -8.47
C ASN A 77 0.08 15.31 -7.20
N ASP A 78 -0.58 14.53 -6.35
CA ASP A 78 -1.17 15.00 -5.08
C ASP A 78 -0.16 15.06 -3.91
N LYS A 79 1.08 14.58 -4.14
CA LYS A 79 2.20 14.54 -3.19
C LYS A 79 2.03 13.51 -2.08
N SER A 80 1.14 12.54 -2.26
CA SER A 80 1.04 11.31 -1.48
C SER A 80 1.06 10.10 -2.41
N LEU A 81 0.78 8.91 -1.88
CA LEU A 81 0.68 7.69 -2.69
C LEU A 81 -0.56 6.93 -2.26
N SER A 82 -1.46 6.72 -3.19
CA SER A 82 -2.57 5.78 -3.05
C SER A 82 -2.06 4.33 -3.06
N VAL A 83 -2.91 3.41 -2.61
CA VAL A 83 -2.58 1.97 -2.65
C VAL A 83 -2.35 1.47 -4.08
N GLN A 84 -3.10 2.00 -5.04
CA GLN A 84 -3.00 1.62 -6.46
C GLN A 84 -1.67 2.08 -7.06
N GLU A 85 -1.25 3.31 -6.79
CA GLU A 85 0.05 3.83 -7.22
C GLU A 85 1.22 3.05 -6.59
N LEU A 86 1.10 2.71 -5.30
CA LEU A 86 2.11 1.90 -4.63
C LEU A 86 2.22 0.51 -5.25
N MET A 87 1.09 -0.15 -5.54
CA MET A 87 1.06 -1.46 -6.20
C MET A 87 1.65 -1.37 -7.62
N GLY A 88 1.25 -0.36 -8.39
CA GLY A 88 1.82 -0.07 -9.72
C GLY A 88 3.33 0.06 -9.69
N CYS A 89 3.85 0.88 -8.78
CA CYS A 89 5.28 1.10 -8.65
C CYS A 89 6.09 -0.09 -8.12
N LEU A 90 5.44 -1.01 -7.41
CA LEU A 90 6.07 -2.26 -6.95
C LEU A 90 5.88 -3.41 -7.94
N GLY A 91 5.17 -3.19 -9.05
CA GLY A 91 4.90 -4.23 -10.05
C GLY A 91 3.89 -5.27 -9.58
N VAL A 92 2.96 -4.88 -8.70
CA VAL A 92 1.95 -5.76 -8.06
C VAL A 92 0.61 -5.69 -8.82
N THR A 93 0.61 -5.19 -10.05
CA THR A 93 -0.60 -4.97 -10.84
C THR A 93 -1.18 -6.25 -11.42
N LYS A 94 -2.51 -6.36 -11.37
CA LYS A 94 -3.30 -7.06 -12.37
C LYS A 94 -3.15 -6.30 -13.69
N GLU A 95 -2.57 -6.96 -14.69
CA GLU A 95 -2.41 -6.50 -16.07
C GLU A 95 -3.73 -5.98 -16.65
N GLU A 96 -4.08 -4.70 -16.52
CA GLU A 96 -5.00 -4.01 -17.46
C GLU A 96 -4.67 -2.51 -17.53
N GLY A 97 -3.96 -2.09 -18.58
CA GLY A 97 -3.88 -0.67 -18.99
C GLY A 97 -2.47 -0.14 -19.29
N LYS A 98 -2.08 -0.24 -20.55
CA LYS A 98 -0.89 0.35 -21.19
C LYS A 98 -0.43 1.67 -20.56
N ALA A 99 0.82 1.70 -20.09
CA ALA A 99 1.58 2.93 -20.00
C ALA A 99 1.78 3.49 -21.42
N GLU A 100 0.91 4.40 -21.85
CA GLU A 100 1.17 5.22 -23.04
C GLU A 100 2.37 6.11 -22.74
N THR A 101 3.52 5.62 -23.17
CA THR A 101 4.77 6.38 -23.22
C THR A 101 4.60 7.42 -24.32
N LYS A 102 4.19 8.64 -23.97
CA LYS A 102 4.23 9.76 -24.90
C LYS A 102 5.70 10.15 -25.11
N LYS A 103 6.25 9.74 -26.26
CA LYS A 103 7.51 10.25 -26.82
C LYS A 103 7.40 11.72 -27.18
#